data_AF-A0A0F9SDE9-F1
#
_entry.id   AF-A0A0F9SDE9-F1
#
_cell.length_a   1.000
_cell.length_b   1.000
_cell.length_c   1.000
_cell.angle_alpha   90.00
_cell.angle_beta   90.00
_cell.angle_gamma   90.00
#
_symmetry.space_group_name_H-M   'P 1'
#
loop_
_entity.id
_entity.type
_entity.pdbx_description
1 polymer ?
#
loop_
_entity_poly.entity_id
_entity_poly.type
_entity_poly.pdbx_seq_one_letter_code
_entity_poly.pdbx_strand_id
1 'polypeptide(L)'
;MPVSEVYSCDNSGNRTGPHPDISDPVLGTGQSVVAGSKDTDATITVEAGKSYAITSLIGSHIFGIATTATATNIVWAVGAGRTIVIRIPFGYTSLHYQTPDDSRKFILRELAG
;
A
#
# COMPACT_ATOMS: atom_id res chain seq x y z
N MET A 1 -16.08 -13.11 33.32
CA MET A 1 -15.58 -13.57 32.00
C MET A 1 -14.32 -12.78 31.71
N PRO A 2 -13.20 -13.37 31.26
CA PRO A 2 -12.07 -12.57 30.86
C PRO A 2 -12.47 -11.68 29.68
N VAL A 3 -12.19 -10.39 29.77
CA VAL A 3 -12.40 -9.44 28.68
C VAL A 3 -11.38 -9.79 27.61
N SER A 4 -11.84 -10.26 26.45
CA SER A 4 -10.99 -10.52 25.30
C SER A 4 -10.81 -9.21 24.53
N GLU A 5 -9.72 -8.49 24.77
CA GLU A 5 -9.34 -7.33 23.97
C GLU A 5 -8.51 -7.78 22.76
N VAL A 6 -9.00 -7.49 21.55
CA VAL A 6 -8.27 -7.68 20.31
C VAL A 6 -7.41 -6.45 20.09
N TYR A 7 -6.08 -6.62 20.13
CA TYR A 7 -5.11 -5.57 19.84
C TYR A 7 -4.50 -5.79 18.46
N SER A 8 -4.16 -4.71 17.76
CA SER A 8 -3.21 -4.77 16.65
C SER A 8 -1.81 -4.90 17.22
N CYS A 9 -1.09 -5.95 16.81
CA CYS A 9 0.30 -6.20 17.22
C CYS A 9 1.22 -6.11 16.00
N ASP A 10 2.48 -5.68 16.21
CA ASP A 10 3.55 -5.90 15.23
C ASP A 10 4.02 -7.36 15.22
N ASN A 11 4.97 -7.69 14.34
CA ASN A 11 5.49 -9.05 14.17
C ASN A 11 6.41 -9.47 15.33
N SER A 12 6.79 -8.53 16.20
CA SER A 12 7.51 -8.79 17.44
C SER A 12 6.58 -8.93 18.65
N GLY A 13 5.26 -8.86 18.44
CA GLY A 13 4.24 -9.00 19.48
C GLY A 13 4.00 -7.73 20.30
N ASN A 14 4.54 -6.57 19.90
CA ASN A 14 4.25 -5.31 20.57
C ASN A 14 2.91 -4.75 20.08
N ARG A 15 2.15 -4.17 21.00
CA ARG A 15 0.92 -3.43 20.67
C ARG A 15 1.29 -2.24 19.80
N THR A 16 0.77 -2.20 18.57
CA THR A 16 0.96 -1.09 17.66
C THR A 16 -0.33 -0.30 17.50
N GLY A 17 -0.22 1.03 17.60
CA GLY A 17 -1.29 1.91 17.15
C GLY A 17 -1.49 1.79 15.63
N PRO A 18 -2.61 2.27 15.09
CA PRO A 18 -2.89 2.24 13.66
C PRO A 18 -2.12 3.34 12.89
N HIS A 19 -0.84 3.54 13.19
CA HIS A 19 -0.01 4.55 12.54
C HIS A 19 0.90 3.90 11.49
N PRO A 20 0.94 4.40 10.25
CA PRO A 20 1.75 3.80 9.17
C PRO A 20 3.24 3.73 9.53
N ASP A 21 3.75 4.68 10.31
CA ASP A 21 5.17 4.76 10.70
C ASP A 21 5.60 3.74 11.78
N ILE A 22 4.65 2.99 12.37
CA ILE A 22 4.92 1.90 13.32
C ILE A 22 4.56 0.53 12.75
N SER A 23 4.36 0.45 11.43
CA SER A 23 4.14 -0.81 10.73
C SER A 23 5.44 -1.60 10.65
N ASP A 24 5.38 -2.92 10.87
CA ASP A 24 6.54 -3.81 10.83
C ASP A 24 6.63 -4.52 9.46
N PRO A 25 7.47 -4.01 8.53
CA PRO A 25 7.52 -4.53 7.18
C PRO A 25 8.20 -5.91 7.14
N VAL A 26 7.67 -6.81 6.30
CA VAL A 26 8.32 -8.10 6.04
C VAL A 26 9.61 -7.87 5.27
N LEU A 27 10.73 -8.32 5.82
CA LEU A 27 12.05 -8.16 5.22
C LEU A 27 12.08 -8.78 3.80
N GLY A 28 12.63 -8.05 2.82
CA GLY A 28 12.77 -8.53 1.45
C GLY A 28 11.55 -8.34 0.54
N THR A 29 10.40 -7.89 1.07
CA THR A 29 9.17 -7.65 0.29
C THR A 29 9.06 -6.25 -0.34
N GLY A 30 10.09 -5.43 -0.15
CA GLY A 30 10.11 -4.05 -0.62
C GLY A 30 10.19 -3.96 -2.14
N GLN A 31 9.15 -3.43 -2.78
CA GLN A 31 9.12 -3.14 -4.21
C GLN A 31 9.23 -1.63 -4.41
N SER A 32 10.28 -1.18 -5.10
CA SER A 32 10.45 0.23 -5.49
C SER A 32 9.98 0.41 -6.91
N VAL A 33 8.97 1.26 -7.11
CA VAL A 33 8.42 1.54 -8.43
C VAL A 33 8.73 2.98 -8.81
N VAL A 34 9.27 3.14 -10.02
CA VAL A 34 9.57 4.43 -10.63
C VAL A 34 8.72 4.55 -11.89
N ALA A 35 7.84 5.53 -11.91
CA ALA A 35 7.07 5.89 -13.10
C ALA A 35 7.73 7.11 -13.74
N GLY A 36 8.36 6.89 -14.90
CA GLY A 36 9.09 7.93 -15.62
C GLY A 36 8.18 8.94 -16.34
N SER A 37 6.88 8.67 -16.46
CA SER A 37 5.95 9.46 -17.27
C SER A 37 4.62 9.66 -16.57
N LYS A 38 4.01 10.83 -16.79
CA LYS A 38 2.63 11.11 -16.45
C LYS A 38 1.67 10.11 -17.11
N ASP A 39 0.54 9.88 -16.44
CA ASP A 39 -0.57 9.01 -16.84
C ASP A 39 -0.12 7.57 -17.16
N THR A 40 0.94 7.11 -16.50
CA THR A 40 1.35 5.72 -16.57
C THR A 40 0.36 4.88 -15.76
N ASP A 41 -0.46 4.12 -16.47
CA ASP A 41 -1.28 3.06 -15.91
C ASP A 41 -0.50 1.75 -15.91
N ALA A 42 -0.18 1.25 -14.72
CA ALA A 42 0.57 0.02 -14.58
C ALA A 42 0.10 -0.80 -13.37
N THR A 43 0.59 -2.03 -13.29
CA THR A 43 0.23 -2.99 -12.25
C THR A 43 1.44 -3.43 -11.45
N ILE A 44 1.20 -3.72 -10.18
CA ILE A 44 2.13 -4.37 -9.27
C ILE A 44 1.51 -5.67 -8.80
N THR A 45 2.30 -6.74 -8.80
CA THR A 45 1.90 -8.02 -8.21
C THR A 45 1.88 -7.90 -6.68
N VAL A 46 0.73 -8.20 -6.10
CA VAL A 46 0.48 -8.22 -4.66
C VAL A 46 -0.21 -9.52 -4.28
N GLU A 47 -0.15 -9.89 -3.01
CA GLU A 47 -0.85 -11.06 -2.49
C GLU A 47 -2.24 -10.68 -1.98
N ALA A 48 -3.23 -11.49 -2.36
CA ALA A 48 -4.61 -11.30 -1.94
C ALA A 48 -4.74 -11.47 -0.41
N GLY A 49 -5.47 -10.58 0.25
CA GLY A 49 -5.72 -10.63 1.69
C GLY A 49 -4.60 -10.04 2.56
N LYS A 50 -3.44 -9.71 1.99
CA LYS A 50 -2.30 -9.10 2.70
C LYS A 50 -2.42 -7.59 2.83
N SER A 51 -1.71 -7.05 3.82
CA SER A 51 -1.60 -5.61 4.07
C SER A 51 -0.26 -5.08 3.55
N TYR A 52 -0.27 -3.88 2.98
CA TYR A 52 0.91 -3.24 2.43
C TYR A 52 1.02 -1.79 2.91
N ALA A 53 2.23 -1.38 3.29
CA ALA A 53 2.58 0.02 3.47
C ALA A 53 3.09 0.59 2.15
N ILE A 54 2.48 1.69 1.71
CA ILE A 54 2.87 2.42 0.51
C ILE A 54 3.42 3.76 0.94
N THR A 55 4.71 3.99 0.67
CA THR A 55 5.38 5.27 0.90
C THR A 55 5.63 5.97 -0.41
N SER A 56 5.02 7.15 -0.58
CA SER A 56 5.24 8.00 -1.74
C SER A 56 6.51 8.84 -1.55
N LEU A 57 7.53 8.59 -2.37
CA LEU A 57 8.79 9.34 -2.30
C LEU A 57 8.75 10.61 -3.15
N ILE A 58 8.20 10.52 -4.37
CA ILE A 58 8.13 11.65 -5.31
C ILE A 58 6.75 11.67 -5.95
N GLY A 59 6.04 12.79 -5.79
CA GLY A 59 4.67 12.97 -6.26
C GLY A 59 3.64 12.20 -5.42
N SER A 60 2.36 12.52 -5.60
CA SER A 60 1.20 11.72 -5.21
C SER A 60 0.94 10.49 -6.10
N HIS A 61 0.31 9.45 -5.59
CA HIS A 61 -0.08 8.29 -6.40
C HIS A 61 -1.50 7.90 -6.08
N ILE A 62 -2.15 7.30 -7.08
CA ILE A 62 -3.51 6.83 -6.95
C ILE A 62 -3.52 5.32 -7.25
N PHE A 63 -4.25 4.56 -6.44
CA PHE A 63 -4.28 3.11 -6.50
C PHE A 63 -5.71 2.58 -6.66
N GLY A 64 -5.85 1.54 -7.49
CA GLY A 64 -7.09 0.82 -7.72
C GLY A 64 -6.88 -0.70 -7.69
N ILE A 65 -7.97 -1.44 -7.44
CA ILE A 65 -7.96 -2.92 -7.36
C ILE A 65 -8.46 -3.60 -8.64
N ALA A 66 -9.14 -2.87 -9.52
CA ALA A 66 -9.71 -3.38 -10.76
C ALA A 66 -8.88 -2.94 -11.98
N THR A 67 -9.16 -3.56 -13.15
CA THR A 67 -8.39 -3.49 -14.41
C THR A 67 -8.01 -2.11 -14.91
N THR A 68 -8.64 -1.06 -14.40
CA THR A 68 -8.27 0.33 -14.66
C THR A 68 -8.52 1.16 -13.40
N ALA A 69 -7.53 1.99 -13.04
CA ALA A 69 -7.66 3.02 -12.00
C ALA A 69 -8.55 4.19 -12.51
N THR A 70 -9.77 3.88 -12.96
CA THR A 70 -10.78 4.92 -13.24
C THR A 70 -11.20 5.58 -11.93
N ALA A 71 -11.75 6.80 -11.99
CA ALA A 71 -12.28 7.50 -10.80
C ALA A 71 -13.25 6.67 -9.96
N THR A 72 -13.89 5.66 -10.55
CA THR A 72 -14.82 4.73 -9.90
C THR A 72 -14.11 3.58 -9.16
N ASN A 73 -12.88 3.25 -9.54
CA ASN A 73 -12.09 2.12 -9.04
C ASN A 73 -10.87 2.55 -8.22
N ILE A 74 -10.64 3.87 -8.11
CA ILE A 74 -9.63 4.46 -7.24
C ILE A 74 -10.12 4.28 -5.80
N VAL A 75 -9.43 3.42 -5.05
CA VAL A 75 -9.78 3.12 -3.65
C VAL A 75 -8.84 3.87 -2.70
N TRP A 76 -7.61 4.15 -3.13
CA TRP A 76 -6.61 4.79 -2.27
C TRP A 76 -5.83 5.85 -3.02
N ALA A 77 -5.48 6.93 -2.30
CA ALA A 77 -4.59 7.97 -2.79
C ALA A 77 -3.53 8.26 -1.72
N VAL A 78 -2.28 8.40 -2.15
CA VAL A 78 -1.16 8.78 -1.30
C VAL A 78 -0.61 10.12 -1.79
N GLY A 79 -0.46 11.08 -0.88
CA GLY A 79 0.21 12.34 -1.19
C GLY A 79 1.73 12.18 -1.22
N ALA A 80 2.44 13.09 -1.89
CA ALA A 80 3.89 13.13 -1.86
C ALA A 80 4.45 13.17 -0.42
N GLY A 81 5.47 12.37 -0.14
CA GLY A 81 6.12 12.29 1.18
C GLY A 81 5.28 11.62 2.27
N ARG A 82 4.17 10.96 1.92
CA ARG A 82 3.29 10.29 2.88
C ARG A 82 3.35 8.77 2.74
N THR A 83 3.05 8.10 3.85
CA THR A 83 2.83 6.66 3.90
C THR A 83 1.37 6.37 4.20
N ILE A 84 0.78 5.42 3.48
CA ILE A 84 -0.54 4.85 3.78
C ILE A 84 -0.43 3.34 3.95
N VAL A 85 -1.31 2.76 4.75
CA VAL A 85 -1.46 1.30 4.83
C VAL A 85 -2.73 0.91 4.09
N ILE A 86 -2.62 -0.04 3.17
CA ILE A 86 -3.75 -0.59 2.44
C ILE A 86 -3.84 -2.09 2.70
N ARG A 87 -5.05 -2.65 2.63
CA ARG A 87 -5.28 -4.09 2.66
C ARG A 87 -5.86 -4.52 1.33
N ILE A 88 -5.21 -5.48 0.69
CA ILE A 88 -5.66 -6.03 -0.60
C ILE A 88 -6.83 -6.98 -0.33
N PRO A 89 -8.00 -6.78 -0.96
CA PRO A 89 -9.13 -7.69 -0.81
C PRO A 89 -8.80 -9.10 -1.32
N PHE A 90 -9.47 -10.11 -0.78
CA PHE A 90 -9.36 -11.47 -1.30
C PHE A 90 -9.78 -11.53 -2.78
N GLY A 91 -9.09 -12.37 -3.57
CA GLY A 91 -9.36 -12.55 -5.00
C GLY A 91 -8.63 -11.58 -5.93
N TYR A 92 -7.89 -10.59 -5.39
CA TYR A 92 -7.09 -9.66 -6.17
C TYR A 92 -5.60 -9.87 -5.94
N THR A 93 -4.85 -10.11 -7.01
CA THR A 93 -3.39 -10.31 -6.97
C THR A 93 -2.61 -9.21 -7.69
N SER A 94 -3.32 -8.16 -8.12
CA SER A 94 -2.75 -7.01 -8.83
C SER A 94 -3.26 -5.71 -8.23
N LEU A 95 -2.34 -4.81 -7.89
CA LEU A 95 -2.61 -3.44 -7.53
C LEU A 95 -2.33 -2.56 -8.75
N HIS A 96 -3.36 -1.87 -9.23
CA HIS A 96 -3.21 -0.89 -10.31
C HIS A 96 -2.79 0.44 -9.71
N TYR A 97 -1.85 1.13 -10.36
CA TYR A 97 -1.46 2.48 -9.98
C TYR A 97 -1.46 3.41 -11.20
N GLN A 98 -1.79 4.67 -10.96
CA GLN A 98 -1.73 5.75 -11.93
C GLN A 98 -0.92 6.93 -11.37
N THR A 99 -0.15 7.57 -12.24
CA THR A 99 0.71 8.71 -11.90
C THR A 99 0.26 9.99 -12.61
N PRO A 100 -0.50 10.90 -11.97
CA PRO A 100 -1.06 12.07 -12.66
C PRO A 100 -0.06 13.15 -13.14
N ASP A 101 1.24 12.99 -12.83
CA ASP A 101 2.34 13.94 -13.09
C ASP A 101 3.60 13.12 -13.40
N ASP A 102 4.61 13.78 -13.96
CA ASP A 102 5.88 13.18 -14.36
C ASP A 102 6.81 12.85 -13.18
N SER A 103 7.71 11.88 -13.41
CA SER A 103 8.80 11.52 -12.51
C SER A 103 8.36 11.17 -11.08
N ARG A 104 7.61 10.07 -10.93
CA ARG A 104 7.13 9.63 -9.63
C ARG A 104 7.82 8.37 -9.12
N LYS A 105 7.88 8.26 -7.80
CA LYS A 105 8.49 7.12 -7.12
C LYS A 105 7.72 6.78 -5.87
N PHE A 106 7.41 5.51 -5.68
CA PHE A 106 6.87 4.98 -4.44
C PHE A 106 7.53 3.65 -4.08
N ILE A 107 7.46 3.33 -2.80
CA ILE A 107 7.88 2.05 -2.26
C ILE A 107 6.66 1.37 -1.68
N LEU A 108 6.47 0.11 -2.04
CA LEU A 108 5.46 -0.79 -1.48
C LEU A 108 6.17 -1.85 -0.63
N ARG A 109 5.70 -2.08 0.60
CA ARG A 109 6.25 -3.08 1.52
C ARG A 109 5.11 -3.89 2.09
N GLU A 110 5.23 -5.22 2.08
CA GLU A 110 4.27 -6.08 2.78
C GLU A 110 4.41 -5.86 4.28
N LEU A 111 3.27 -5.83 4.97
CA LEU A 111 3.20 -5.86 6.42
C LEU A 111 2.82 -7.28 6.84
N ALA A 112 3.50 -7.83 7.84
CA ALA A 112 3.05 -9.12 8.34
C ALA A 112 1.72 -8.94 9.07
N GLY A 113 0.91 -10.00 8.98
CA GLY A 113 -0.47 -10.04 9.43
C GLY A 113 -0.71 -11.10 10.48
#